data_AF-A0A2V3PKI8-F1
#
_entry.id   AF-A0A2V3PKI8-F1
#
_cell.length_a   1.000
_cell.length_b   1.000
_cell.length_c   1.000
_cell.angle_alpha   90.00
_cell.angle_beta   90.00
_cell.angle_gamma   90.00
#
_symmetry.space_group_name_H-M   'P 1'
#
loop_
_entity.id
_entity.type
_entity.pdbx_description
1 polymer ?
#
loop_
_entity_poly.entity_id
_entity_poly.type
_entity_poly.pdbx_seq_one_letter_code
_entity_poly.pdbx_strand_id
1 'polypeptide(L)'
;MKKHILFILFAIISLSTYAQVDSKYLKGAVPEVDGKIVFSSTIKVNNSVSDEKIFDLMNKWAQENYASPTNPKQRILLANPADKTIACRGEKDIIFSKSALSLDKTTITYQLILKIESGECLATVKNIKYDYYDKGNKDYYTAEEMISDKVALNGEKLNRYYDKFRTHTIDSINGIFNSIDIYLNGVKRREGAVDAEVQRTIPMTNLTEATPSIPMVPLVASSPAGESAQTTNTTSGATLAGFRQISADKIPGNIVKLLNNATLITSGSGDDINVMTASWGGLGVFWEKPVAFCFLGAQRYSISTMDKGDTYTISFYTEAYNDAIQYCGSVSGRNEDKIKGSGLTPIKTPSGATAFTEAWMILECKKMIAQPLSQDAIADTTSDAAKKWNGKALHKMYIGEILNVWIK
;
A
#
# COMPACT_ATOMS: atom_id res chain seq x y z
N MET A 1 57.91 -28.07 7.55
CA MET A 1 57.05 -27.07 6.88
C MET A 1 55.65 -27.65 6.70
N LYS A 2 54.64 -27.25 7.50
CA LYS A 2 53.17 -27.52 7.37
C LYS A 2 52.42 -27.57 8.73
N LYS A 3 52.80 -26.79 9.74
CA LYS A 3 51.97 -26.59 10.95
C LYS A 3 51.89 -25.14 11.46
N HIS A 4 52.49 -24.18 10.77
CA HIS A 4 52.42 -22.75 11.14
C HIS A 4 51.66 -21.86 10.15
N ILE A 5 51.07 -22.43 9.09
CA ILE A 5 50.28 -21.67 8.10
C ILE A 5 48.80 -21.57 8.51
N LEU A 6 48.32 -22.41 9.43
CA LEU A 6 46.89 -22.44 9.82
C LEU A 6 46.54 -21.45 10.95
N PHE A 7 47.52 -20.91 11.67
CA PHE A 7 47.28 -19.92 12.74
C PHE A 7 47.37 -18.47 12.29
N ILE A 8 47.93 -18.21 11.10
CA ILE A 8 48.00 -16.86 10.51
C ILE A 8 46.73 -16.56 9.69
N LEU A 9 45.97 -17.58 9.27
CA LEU A 9 44.69 -17.40 8.56
C LEU A 9 43.51 -17.02 9.47
N PHE A 10 43.62 -17.21 10.80
CA PHE A 10 42.60 -16.79 11.78
C PHE A 10 42.92 -15.47 12.49
N ALA A 11 44.18 -15.00 12.42
CA ALA A 11 44.60 -13.73 13.02
C ALA A 11 44.42 -12.51 12.09
N ILE A 12 44.20 -12.73 10.78
CA ILE A 12 44.02 -11.64 9.79
C ILE A 12 42.53 -11.39 9.44
N ILE A 13 41.61 -12.24 9.90
CA ILE A 13 40.15 -12.00 9.77
C ILE A 13 39.60 -11.17 10.96
N SER A 14 40.44 -10.85 11.95
CA SER A 14 40.01 -10.13 13.16
C SER A 14 40.26 -8.62 13.14
N LEU A 15 40.68 -8.03 12.00
CA LEU A 15 41.14 -6.63 11.93
C LEU A 15 40.63 -5.82 10.73
N SER A 16 39.51 -6.22 10.11
CA SER A 16 38.89 -5.44 9.03
C SER A 16 37.36 -5.49 9.05
N THR A 17 36.78 -5.16 10.21
CA THR A 17 35.54 -4.36 10.23
C THR A 17 35.74 -3.27 11.28
N TYR A 18 36.58 -2.29 10.93
CA TYR A 18 36.49 -0.99 11.59
C TYR A 18 35.05 -0.52 11.44
N ALA A 19 34.38 -0.37 12.58
CA ALA A 19 33.16 0.42 12.70
C ALA A 19 33.43 1.74 11.99
N GLN A 20 32.87 1.91 10.80
CA GLN A 20 32.72 3.23 10.21
C GLN A 20 31.94 4.03 11.25
N VAL A 21 32.53 5.12 11.70
CA VAL A 21 31.95 6.01 12.68
C VAL A 21 30.61 6.48 12.13
N ASP A 22 29.52 5.95 12.68
CA ASP A 22 28.11 6.26 12.34
C ASP A 22 27.72 7.69 12.75
N SER A 23 28.63 8.68 12.65
CA SER A 23 28.40 10.06 13.11
C SER A 23 27.11 10.66 12.56
N LYS A 24 26.73 10.26 11.33
CA LYS A 24 25.48 10.63 10.66
C LYS A 24 24.22 10.24 11.43
N TYR A 25 24.27 9.19 12.25
CA TYR A 25 23.10 8.64 12.96
C TYR A 25 23.21 8.79 14.48
N LEU A 26 24.33 9.28 15.01
CA LEU A 26 24.54 9.45 16.45
C LEU A 26 23.82 10.71 16.96
N LYS A 27 24.20 11.17 18.16
CA LYS A 27 23.54 12.25 18.89
C LYS A 27 23.33 13.50 18.01
N GLY A 28 22.11 14.05 18.04
CA GLY A 28 21.72 15.21 17.25
C GLY A 28 21.23 14.90 15.82
N ALA A 29 21.36 13.67 15.33
CA ALA A 29 20.86 13.29 14.01
C ALA A 29 19.33 13.23 13.90
N VAL A 30 18.62 13.17 15.03
CA VAL A 30 17.16 13.19 15.11
C VAL A 30 16.76 14.43 15.91
N PRO A 31 16.43 15.55 15.25
CA PRO A 31 16.17 16.81 15.94
C PRO A 31 14.83 16.78 16.67
N GLU A 32 14.79 17.43 17.83
CA GLU A 32 13.60 17.50 18.69
C GLU A 32 13.29 18.97 19.02
N VAL A 33 12.04 19.37 18.81
CA VAL A 33 11.50 20.70 19.11
C VAL A 33 10.24 20.48 19.94
N ASP A 34 10.20 21.04 21.16
CA ASP A 34 9.07 20.93 22.10
C ASP A 34 8.60 19.48 22.35
N GLY A 35 9.54 18.54 22.50
CA GLY A 35 9.20 17.14 22.73
C GLY A 35 8.71 16.39 21.50
N LYS A 36 8.85 16.97 20.30
CA LYS A 36 8.45 16.39 19.02
C LYS A 36 9.62 16.29 18.07
N ILE A 37 9.72 15.17 17.36
CA ILE A 37 10.73 14.99 16.35
C ILE A 37 10.34 15.73 15.07
N VAL A 38 11.23 16.61 14.63
CA VAL A 38 11.05 17.48 13.47
C VAL A 38 12.33 17.50 12.66
N PHE A 39 12.28 16.96 11.45
CA PHE A 39 13.37 17.08 10.50
C PHE A 39 13.11 18.26 9.59
N SER A 40 14.10 19.11 9.38
CA SER A 40 13.98 20.25 8.47
C SER A 40 15.22 20.37 7.58
N SER A 41 15.01 20.80 6.35
CA SER A 41 16.07 21.11 5.39
C SER A 41 15.69 22.35 4.59
N THR A 42 16.61 23.31 4.50
CA THR A 42 16.47 24.48 3.65
C THR A 42 17.15 24.21 2.31
N ILE A 43 16.35 24.20 1.24
CA ILE A 43 16.81 23.88 -0.11
C ILE A 43 16.87 25.18 -0.91
N LYS A 44 18.09 25.60 -1.22
CA LYS A 44 18.35 26.79 -2.03
C LYS A 44 18.11 26.50 -3.49
N VAL A 45 17.48 27.41 -4.22
CA VAL A 45 17.28 27.27 -5.66
C VAL A 45 18.44 27.94 -6.40
N ASN A 46 19.14 27.19 -7.25
CA ASN A 46 20.39 27.62 -7.91
C ASN A 46 20.17 28.80 -8.87
N ASN A 47 19.00 28.86 -9.51
CA ASN A 47 18.63 29.95 -10.40
C ASN A 47 17.73 30.92 -9.64
N SER A 48 17.96 32.22 -9.81
CA SER A 48 17.03 33.23 -9.26
C SER A 48 15.67 33.12 -9.97
N VAL A 49 14.76 32.42 -9.31
CA VAL A 49 13.34 32.31 -9.69
C VAL A 49 12.50 32.92 -8.58
N SER A 50 11.33 33.46 -8.94
CA SER A 50 10.42 34.04 -7.95
C SER A 50 9.82 32.96 -7.05
N ASP A 51 9.46 33.35 -5.83
CA ASP A 51 8.81 32.47 -4.87
C ASP A 51 7.52 31.85 -5.43
N GLU A 52 6.77 32.57 -6.26
CA GLU A 52 5.57 32.06 -6.94
C GLU A 52 5.92 30.89 -7.87
N LYS A 53 7.03 31.02 -8.60
CA LYS A 53 7.48 29.96 -9.50
C LYS A 53 7.98 28.74 -8.73
N ILE A 54 8.69 28.95 -7.62
CA ILE A 54 9.12 27.86 -6.73
C ILE A 54 7.89 27.17 -6.14
N PHE A 55 6.89 27.93 -5.70
CA PHE A 55 5.63 27.37 -5.20
C PHE A 55 4.94 26.50 -6.26
N ASP A 56 4.83 26.96 -7.50
CA ASP A 56 4.23 26.18 -8.59
C ASP A 56 4.99 24.86 -8.83
N LEU A 57 6.32 24.91 -8.83
CA LEU A 57 7.17 23.73 -8.98
C LEU A 57 6.98 22.75 -7.81
N MET A 58 6.92 23.26 -6.57
CA MET A 58 6.71 22.44 -5.38
C MET A 58 5.30 21.87 -5.30
N ASN A 59 4.29 22.62 -5.76
CA ASN A 59 2.94 22.11 -5.86
C ASN A 59 2.88 20.98 -6.89
N LYS A 60 3.51 21.16 -8.06
CA LYS A 60 3.59 20.10 -9.07
C LYS A 60 4.32 18.85 -8.55
N TRP A 61 5.49 19.02 -7.94
CA TRP A 61 6.22 17.90 -7.31
C TRP A 61 5.37 17.20 -6.25
N ALA A 62 4.65 17.95 -5.42
CA ALA A 62 3.75 17.39 -4.42
C ALA A 62 2.59 16.61 -5.06
N GLN A 63 2.03 17.09 -6.17
CA GLN A 63 1.00 16.34 -6.92
C GLN A 63 1.57 15.03 -7.45
N GLU A 64 2.72 15.06 -8.11
CA GLU A 64 3.37 13.88 -8.69
C GLU A 64 3.75 12.83 -7.62
N ASN A 65 4.11 13.27 -6.41
CA ASN A 65 4.62 12.39 -5.36
C ASN A 65 3.61 12.05 -4.27
N TYR A 66 2.55 12.85 -4.08
CA TYR A 66 1.59 12.66 -2.99
C TYR A 66 0.14 12.64 -3.43
N ALA A 67 -0.23 13.05 -4.64
CA ALA A 67 -1.59 12.86 -5.12
C ALA A 67 -1.78 11.39 -5.50
N SER A 68 -2.24 10.58 -4.55
CA SER A 68 -2.59 9.18 -4.79
C SER A 68 -4.10 9.00 -4.83
N PRO A 69 -4.69 8.60 -5.98
CA PRO A 69 -6.10 8.25 -6.03
C PRO A 69 -6.39 6.93 -5.30
N THR A 70 -5.36 6.13 -5.01
CA THR A 70 -5.48 4.75 -4.47
C THR A 70 -4.94 4.60 -3.05
N ASN A 71 -4.14 5.54 -2.53
CA ASN A 71 -3.66 5.55 -1.15
C ASN A 71 -4.19 6.78 -0.38
N PRO A 72 -5.27 6.66 0.41
CA PRO A 72 -5.83 7.79 1.15
C PRO A 72 -4.91 8.34 2.26
N LYS A 73 -3.87 7.58 2.66
CA LYS A 73 -2.86 8.04 3.61
C LYS A 73 -1.77 8.88 2.96
N GLN A 74 -1.70 8.88 1.63
CA GLN A 74 -0.77 9.69 0.83
C GLN A 74 -1.56 10.71 0.02
N ARG A 75 -1.58 11.95 0.49
CA ARG A 75 -2.39 13.02 -0.10
C ARG A 75 -1.85 14.40 0.23
N ILE A 76 -2.17 15.36 -0.63
CA ILE A 76 -2.02 16.78 -0.32
C ILE A 76 -3.16 17.17 0.61
N LEU A 77 -2.80 17.78 1.74
CA LEU A 77 -3.72 18.28 2.75
C LEU A 77 -4.08 19.76 2.51
N LEU A 78 -3.10 20.52 2.03
CA LEU A 78 -3.21 21.95 1.76
C LEU A 78 -2.21 22.34 0.67
N ALA A 79 -2.62 23.24 -0.23
CA ALA A 79 -1.72 24.02 -1.07
C ALA A 79 -2.26 25.45 -1.10
N ASN A 80 -1.61 26.38 -0.40
CA ASN A 80 -2.04 27.75 -0.25
C ASN A 80 -1.04 28.71 -0.94
N PRO A 81 -1.42 29.29 -2.10
CA PRO A 81 -0.55 30.23 -2.80
C PRO A 81 -0.29 31.53 -2.03
N ALA A 82 -1.18 31.95 -1.13
CA ALA A 82 -1.09 33.24 -0.44
C ALA A 82 0.05 33.27 0.59
N ASP A 83 0.24 32.19 1.35
CA ASP A 83 1.34 32.02 2.30
C ASP A 83 2.44 31.09 1.78
N LYS A 84 2.31 30.65 0.53
CA LYS A 84 3.23 29.76 -0.19
C LYS A 84 3.58 28.49 0.57
N THR A 85 2.56 27.89 1.19
CA THR A 85 2.68 26.66 1.97
C THR A 85 1.97 25.50 1.30
N ILE A 86 2.65 24.35 1.25
CA ILE A 86 2.07 23.07 0.81
C ILE A 86 2.26 22.08 1.95
N ALA A 87 1.18 21.41 2.36
CA ALA A 87 1.22 20.36 3.36
C ALA A 87 0.74 19.04 2.77
N CYS A 88 1.53 17.99 2.94
CA CYS A 88 1.24 16.64 2.49
C CYS A 88 1.19 15.69 3.69
N ARG A 89 0.34 14.67 3.59
CA ARG A 89 0.47 13.44 4.38
C ARG A 89 1.16 12.40 3.52
N GLY A 90 2.22 11.81 4.03
CA GLY A 90 2.95 10.73 3.38
C GLY A 90 2.76 9.39 4.09
N GLU A 91 2.82 8.31 3.31
CA GLU A 91 3.01 6.95 3.80
C GLU A 91 4.18 6.32 3.03
N LYS A 92 5.05 5.59 3.72
CA LYS A 92 6.20 4.95 3.08
C LYS A 92 6.58 3.67 3.80
N ASP A 93 6.81 2.61 3.03
CA ASP A 93 7.45 1.40 3.54
C ASP A 93 8.96 1.65 3.74
N ILE A 94 9.44 1.37 4.95
CA ILE A 94 10.85 1.30 5.27
C ILE A 94 11.23 -0.17 5.40
N ILE A 95 12.09 -0.64 4.50
CA ILE A 95 12.60 -2.01 4.51
C ILE A 95 13.92 -2.00 5.29
N PHE A 96 13.95 -2.72 6.42
CA PHE A 96 15.15 -2.90 7.23
C PHE A 96 16.05 -3.99 6.65
N SER A 97 15.44 -5.12 6.28
CA SER A 97 16.16 -6.20 5.60
C SER A 97 15.22 -6.98 4.69
N LYS A 98 15.80 -7.54 3.63
CA LYS A 98 15.09 -8.38 2.68
C LYS A 98 16.00 -9.54 2.29
N SER A 99 15.50 -10.77 2.47
CA SER A 99 16.13 -11.99 1.98
C SER A 99 15.11 -12.80 1.16
N ALA A 100 15.53 -13.97 0.67
CA ALA A 100 14.64 -14.86 -0.07
C ALA A 100 13.45 -15.36 0.78
N LEU A 101 13.59 -15.42 2.11
CA LEU A 101 12.62 -16.04 3.02
C LEU A 101 12.02 -15.07 4.04
N SER A 102 12.51 -13.84 4.13
CA SER A 102 12.03 -12.88 5.12
C SER A 102 12.11 -11.44 4.62
N LEU A 103 11.13 -10.64 5.01
CA LEU A 103 11.08 -9.21 4.77
C LEU A 103 10.78 -8.51 6.10
N ASP A 104 11.79 -7.87 6.67
CA ASP A 104 11.61 -7.01 7.85
C ASP A 104 11.38 -5.58 7.36
N LYS A 105 10.18 -5.06 7.59
CA LYS A 105 9.79 -3.70 7.21
C LYS A 105 8.85 -3.09 8.22
N THR A 106 8.80 -1.76 8.23
CA THR A 106 7.74 -0.98 8.88
C THR A 106 7.10 -0.06 7.84
N THR A 107 5.86 0.36 8.08
CA THR A 107 5.25 1.44 7.31
C THR A 107 5.24 2.70 8.16
N ILE A 108 5.86 3.78 7.69
CA ILE A 108 5.77 5.07 8.36
C ILE A 108 4.68 5.93 7.74
N THR A 109 3.99 6.70 8.58
CA THR A 109 3.18 7.85 8.15
C THR A 109 3.78 9.13 8.71
N TYR A 110 3.74 10.21 7.96
CA TYR A 110 4.34 11.49 8.35
C TYR A 110 3.61 12.67 7.69
N GLN A 111 3.88 13.87 8.19
CA GLN A 111 3.50 15.12 7.54
C GLN A 111 4.75 15.76 6.93
N LEU A 112 4.66 16.15 5.66
CA LEU A 112 5.64 16.99 4.98
C LEU A 112 5.02 18.38 4.78
N ILE A 113 5.75 19.42 5.18
CA ILE A 113 5.38 20.81 4.95
C ILE A 113 6.48 21.45 4.11
N LEU A 114 6.11 22.05 2.98
CA LEU A 114 6.98 22.85 2.13
C LEU A 114 6.54 24.30 2.28
N LYS A 115 7.45 25.16 2.74
CA LYS A 115 7.22 26.61 2.82
C LYS A 115 8.24 27.30 1.92
N ILE A 116 7.76 28.14 1.02
CA ILE A 116 8.62 28.90 0.12
C ILE A 116 8.77 30.32 0.67
N GLU A 117 10.01 30.75 0.85
CA GLU A 117 10.35 32.07 1.36
C GLU A 117 11.73 32.49 0.89
N SER A 118 11.87 33.71 0.39
CA SER A 118 13.16 34.31 0.02
C SER A 118 13.97 33.49 -1.01
N GLY A 119 13.31 32.89 -2.00
CA GLY A 119 13.94 32.09 -3.04
C GLY A 119 14.36 30.69 -2.60
N GLU A 120 13.95 30.25 -1.41
CA GLU A 120 14.30 28.94 -0.83
C GLU A 120 13.04 28.13 -0.51
N CYS A 121 13.18 26.80 -0.51
CA CYS A 121 12.15 25.87 -0.06
C CYS A 121 12.56 25.28 1.30
N LEU A 122 11.85 25.64 2.37
CA LEU A 122 11.97 25.01 3.68
C LEU A 122 11.08 23.77 3.72
N ALA A 123 11.71 22.59 3.63
CA ALA A 123 11.03 21.31 3.76
C ALA A 123 11.10 20.82 5.20
N THR A 124 9.95 20.49 5.79
CA THR A 124 9.83 20.02 7.18
C THR A 124 9.03 18.73 7.24
N VAL A 125 9.61 17.67 7.85
CA VAL A 125 8.96 16.39 8.11
C VAL A 125 8.71 16.23 9.61
N LYS A 126 7.46 15.99 10.00
CA LYS A 126 7.04 15.82 11.40
C LYS A 126 5.91 14.81 11.55
N ASN A 127 5.48 14.55 12.80
CA ASN A 127 4.39 13.63 13.12
C ASN A 127 4.60 12.23 12.54
N ILE A 128 5.83 11.73 12.64
CA ILE A 128 6.22 10.41 12.13
C ILE A 128 5.66 9.34 13.07
N LYS A 129 4.93 8.38 12.51
CA LYS A 129 4.36 7.22 13.21
C LYS A 129 4.71 5.93 12.49
N TYR A 130 5.04 4.90 13.24
CA TYR A 130 5.38 3.56 12.76
C TYR A 130 4.20 2.63 12.95
N ASP A 131 3.74 2.08 11.83
CA ASP A 131 2.94 0.86 11.80
C ASP A 131 3.94 -0.30 11.79
N TYR A 132 4.24 -0.81 12.97
CA TYR A 132 5.14 -1.93 13.20
C TYR A 132 4.55 -2.81 14.29
N TYR A 133 4.18 -4.04 13.90
CA TYR A 133 3.64 -5.01 14.83
C TYR A 133 4.78 -5.64 15.62
N ASP A 134 5.03 -5.12 16.82
CA ASP A 134 5.76 -5.84 17.87
C ASP A 134 4.76 -6.27 18.95
N LYS A 135 5.12 -7.26 19.77
CA LYS A 135 4.31 -8.02 20.74
C LYS A 135 3.52 -7.20 21.78
N GLY A 136 3.50 -5.87 21.70
CA GLY A 136 2.67 -4.98 22.50
C GLY A 136 1.42 -4.55 21.73
N ASN A 137 0.25 -4.63 22.38
CA ASN A 137 -1.07 -4.18 21.90
C ASN A 137 -1.14 -2.66 21.60
N LYS A 138 -0.29 -2.11 20.74
CA LYS A 138 -0.32 -0.72 20.27
C LYS A 138 -0.56 -0.69 18.76
N ASP A 139 -1.53 0.13 18.33
CA ASP A 139 -1.85 0.31 16.91
C ASP A 139 -0.72 0.99 16.12
N TYR A 140 0.14 1.76 16.79
CA TYR A 140 1.33 2.40 16.23
C TYR A 140 2.30 2.86 17.33
N TYR A 141 3.54 3.15 16.94
CA TYR A 141 4.56 3.83 17.76
C TYR A 141 4.89 5.20 17.19
N THR A 142 5.21 6.20 18.02
CA THR A 142 5.69 7.50 17.51
C THR A 142 7.20 7.50 17.30
N ALA A 143 7.72 8.43 16.52
CA ALA A 143 9.17 8.59 16.39
C ALA A 143 9.86 8.91 17.72
N GLU A 144 9.21 9.64 18.61
CA GLU A 144 9.79 9.97 19.93
C GLU A 144 10.02 8.71 20.77
N GLU A 145 9.10 7.73 20.66
CA GLU A 145 9.16 6.43 21.33
C GLU A 145 10.15 5.46 20.68
N MET A 146 10.63 5.73 19.46
CA MET A 146 11.38 4.76 18.65
C MET A 146 12.79 5.24 18.29
N ILE A 147 12.93 6.46 17.82
CA ILE A 147 14.17 6.94 17.17
C ILE A 147 14.81 8.14 17.85
N SER A 148 14.24 8.68 18.93
CA SER A 148 14.85 9.78 19.69
C SER A 148 16.23 9.40 20.23
N ASP A 149 17.10 10.38 20.49
CA ASP A 149 18.43 10.14 21.07
C ASP A 149 18.34 9.37 22.40
N LYS A 150 17.31 9.69 23.21
CA LYS A 150 17.05 9.04 24.50
C LYS A 150 16.75 7.54 24.37
N VAL A 151 16.10 7.13 23.29
CA VAL A 151 15.63 5.75 23.09
C VAL A 151 16.64 4.95 22.27
N ALA A 152 17.09 5.53 21.16
CA ALA A 152 17.81 4.82 20.12
C ALA A 152 19.35 4.91 20.26
N LEU A 153 19.87 5.54 21.31
CA LEU A 153 21.29 5.55 21.64
C LEU A 153 21.55 4.87 22.98
N ASN A 154 22.72 4.24 23.08
CA ASN A 154 23.30 3.74 24.32
C ASN A 154 24.67 4.39 24.50
N GLY A 155 24.70 5.57 25.12
CA GLY A 155 25.88 6.44 25.15
C GLY A 155 26.22 6.97 23.76
N GLU A 156 27.43 6.70 23.28
CA GLU A 156 27.93 7.14 21.97
C GLU A 156 27.66 6.13 20.84
N LYS A 157 26.84 5.11 21.09
CA LYS A 157 26.54 4.04 20.13
C LYS A 157 25.04 3.93 19.89
N LEU A 158 24.67 3.37 18.75
CA LEU A 158 23.27 3.03 18.45
C LEU A 158 22.78 1.90 19.37
N ASN A 159 21.54 2.00 19.82
CA ASN A 159 20.85 0.92 20.49
C ASN A 159 20.50 -0.19 19.49
N ARG A 160 20.90 -1.42 19.77
CA ARG A 160 20.75 -2.58 18.86
C ARG A 160 19.32 -2.89 18.41
N TYR A 161 18.30 -2.55 19.19
CA TYR A 161 16.91 -2.81 18.80
C TYR A 161 16.38 -1.68 17.90
N TYR A 162 16.71 -0.43 18.25
CA TYR A 162 16.18 0.77 17.60
C TYR A 162 17.05 1.29 16.45
N ASP A 163 18.26 0.76 16.27
CA ASP A 163 19.23 1.20 15.26
C ASP A 163 18.63 1.21 13.85
N LYS A 164 17.97 0.13 13.44
CA LYS A 164 17.35 -0.02 12.12
C LYS A 164 16.24 1.01 11.90
N PHE A 165 15.45 1.30 12.93
CA PHE A 165 14.41 2.32 12.83
C PHE A 165 15.04 3.70 12.65
N ARG A 166 16.05 4.00 13.46
CA ARG A 166 16.72 5.30 13.46
C ARG A 166 17.44 5.56 12.14
N THR A 167 18.34 4.67 11.72
CA THR A 167 19.16 4.84 10.51
C THR A 167 18.29 4.92 9.26
N HIS A 168 17.37 3.97 9.07
CA HIS A 168 16.54 3.94 7.87
C HIS A 168 15.50 5.07 7.83
N THR A 169 15.04 5.59 8.97
CA THR A 169 14.16 6.78 8.98
C THR A 169 14.93 8.03 8.57
N ILE A 170 16.11 8.24 9.15
CA ILE A 170 17.01 9.35 8.77
C ILE A 170 17.29 9.30 7.27
N ASP A 171 17.64 8.13 6.73
CA ASP A 171 17.92 7.96 5.30
C ASP A 171 16.68 8.19 4.43
N SER A 172 15.53 7.69 4.86
CA SER A 172 14.27 7.87 4.12
C SER A 172 13.87 9.33 4.02
N ILE A 173 14.05 10.11 5.11
CA ILE A 173 13.73 11.54 5.16
C ILE A 173 14.75 12.36 4.37
N ASN A 174 16.05 12.06 4.52
CA ASN A 174 17.09 12.68 3.70
C ASN A 174 16.87 12.41 2.20
N GLY A 175 16.37 11.21 1.84
CA GLY A 175 15.94 10.90 0.48
C GLY A 175 14.81 11.80 -0.02
N ILE A 176 13.86 12.17 0.83
CA ILE A 176 12.79 13.14 0.47
C ILE A 176 13.42 14.51 0.20
N PHE A 177 14.25 15.02 1.11
CA PHE A 177 14.92 16.31 0.92
C PHE A 177 15.78 16.34 -0.35
N ASN A 178 16.55 15.28 -0.60
CA ASN A 178 17.36 15.15 -1.80
C ASN A 178 16.49 15.09 -3.08
N SER A 179 15.31 14.45 -3.03
CA SER A 179 14.41 14.42 -4.19
C SER A 179 13.84 15.80 -4.52
N ILE A 180 13.58 16.64 -3.51
CA ILE A 180 13.15 18.03 -3.69
C ILE A 180 14.30 18.87 -4.27
N ASP A 181 15.52 18.72 -3.73
CA ASP A 181 16.72 19.39 -4.26
C ASP A 181 16.96 19.05 -5.72
N ILE A 182 16.90 17.76 -6.09
CA ILE A 182 17.03 17.33 -7.49
C ILE A 182 15.92 17.91 -8.37
N TYR A 183 14.68 18.00 -7.87
CA TYR A 183 13.58 18.56 -8.65
C TYR A 183 13.76 20.05 -8.92
N LEU A 184 14.25 20.82 -7.94
CA LEU A 184 14.47 22.26 -8.05
C LEU A 184 15.74 22.61 -8.82
N ASN A 185 16.81 21.84 -8.62
CA ASN A 185 18.17 22.20 -9.03
C ASN A 185 18.79 21.24 -10.06
N GLY A 186 18.13 20.13 -10.36
CA GLY A 186 18.71 19.05 -11.15
C GLY A 186 19.70 18.20 -10.35
N VAL A 187 20.29 17.21 -11.02
CA VAL A 187 21.29 16.33 -10.40
C VAL A 187 22.59 17.09 -10.23
N LYS A 188 23.08 17.20 -8.98
CA LYS A 188 24.43 17.71 -8.68
C LYS A 188 25.47 16.79 -9.33
N ARG A 189 26.05 17.21 -10.47
CA ARG A 189 27.25 16.56 -10.99
C ARG A 189 28.38 16.83 -10.00
N ARG A 190 29.07 15.79 -9.54
CA ARG A 190 30.38 15.98 -8.91
C ARG A 190 31.28 16.64 -9.95
N GLU A 191 31.91 17.76 -9.60
CA GLU A 191 33.07 18.24 -10.33
C GLU A 191 34.09 17.10 -10.37
N GLY A 192 34.38 16.59 -11.57
CA GLY A 192 35.31 15.47 -11.79
C GLY A 192 34.66 14.17 -12.28
N ALA A 193 33.93 14.22 -13.39
CA ALA A 193 33.84 13.09 -14.31
C ALA A 193 33.48 13.62 -15.71
N VAL A 194 34.47 13.61 -16.59
CA VAL A 194 34.39 13.99 -17.99
C VAL A 194 33.83 12.82 -18.80
N ASP A 195 32.88 13.13 -19.66
CA ASP A 195 32.40 12.47 -20.89
C ASP A 195 32.07 10.96 -20.93
N ALA A 196 30.83 10.67 -21.33
CA ALA A 196 30.59 10.24 -22.71
C ALA A 196 29.11 10.40 -23.10
N GLU A 197 28.95 11.10 -24.21
CA GLU A 197 27.76 11.60 -24.87
C GLU A 197 27.07 10.52 -25.72
N VAL A 198 25.74 10.54 -25.84
CA VAL A 198 25.07 10.26 -27.13
C VAL A 198 23.90 11.22 -27.29
N GLN A 199 24.14 12.26 -28.09
CA GLN A 199 23.13 13.09 -28.73
C GLN A 199 22.26 12.24 -29.66
N ARG A 200 20.95 12.54 -29.69
CA ARG A 200 20.25 12.72 -30.97
C ARG A 200 19.33 13.93 -30.89
N THR A 201 19.62 14.83 -31.83
CA THR A 201 19.03 16.10 -32.17
C THR A 201 17.63 15.94 -32.77
N ILE A 202 16.72 16.86 -32.44
CA ILE A 202 15.59 17.23 -33.30
C ILE A 202 15.72 18.74 -33.54
N PRO A 203 15.76 19.23 -34.79
CA PRO A 203 15.87 20.65 -35.09
C PRO A 203 14.53 21.37 -34.91
N MET A 204 14.65 22.60 -34.42
CA MET A 204 13.61 23.59 -34.22
C MET A 204 13.29 24.29 -35.55
N THR A 205 12.00 24.42 -35.87
CA THR A 205 11.53 25.35 -36.91
C THR A 205 10.56 26.33 -36.26
N ASN A 206 10.94 27.62 -36.25
CA ASN A 206 10.09 28.75 -35.89
C ASN A 206 9.03 28.99 -36.98
N LEU A 207 7.86 29.52 -36.60
CA LEU A 207 7.09 30.55 -37.32
C LEU A 207 5.99 31.13 -36.40
N THR A 208 6.29 32.31 -35.85
CA THR A 208 5.50 33.56 -35.73
C THR A 208 4.06 33.63 -35.18
N GLU A 209 3.85 34.71 -34.43
CA GLU A 209 2.62 35.25 -33.84
C GLU A 209 1.47 35.48 -34.83
N ALA A 210 0.24 35.33 -34.33
CA ALA A 210 -0.88 36.23 -34.61
C ALA A 210 -1.95 36.12 -33.51
N THR A 211 -2.32 37.26 -32.90
CA THR A 211 -3.62 37.46 -32.23
C THR A 211 -4.50 38.22 -33.23
N PRO A 212 -5.81 37.93 -33.36
CA PRO A 212 -6.81 38.84 -32.74
C PRO A 212 -8.14 38.18 -32.27
N SER A 213 -8.57 38.51 -31.03
CA SER A 213 -9.85 39.11 -30.60
C SER A 213 -11.19 38.70 -31.32
N ILE A 214 -12.26 38.17 -30.68
CA ILE A 214 -13.46 38.77 -29.98
C ILE A 214 -14.66 37.79 -30.27
N PRO A 215 -15.85 37.71 -29.59
CA PRO A 215 -16.35 38.16 -28.27
C PRO A 215 -17.01 37.07 -27.40
N MET A 216 -17.25 37.47 -26.14
CA MET A 216 -18.22 36.96 -25.17
C MET A 216 -19.68 37.28 -25.57
N VAL A 217 -20.58 36.29 -25.49
CA VAL A 217 -22.02 36.50 -25.25
C VAL A 217 -22.51 35.44 -24.24
N PRO A 218 -23.27 35.81 -23.20
CA PRO A 218 -23.64 34.94 -22.09
C PRO A 218 -24.93 34.18 -22.39
N LEU A 219 -25.07 32.96 -21.87
CA LEU A 219 -26.37 32.28 -21.84
C LEU A 219 -26.78 31.95 -20.41
N VAL A 220 -27.96 32.48 -20.11
CA VAL A 220 -28.67 32.54 -18.84
C VAL A 220 -29.22 31.17 -18.45
N ALA A 221 -29.36 31.00 -17.13
CA ALA A 221 -29.94 29.87 -16.44
C ALA A 221 -31.27 29.37 -17.03
N SER A 222 -31.43 28.05 -17.00
CA SER A 222 -32.73 27.43 -16.75
C SER A 222 -32.50 26.09 -16.02
N SER A 223 -32.95 26.05 -14.76
CA SER A 223 -33.24 24.79 -14.08
C SER A 223 -34.43 24.11 -14.76
N PRO A 224 -34.48 22.77 -14.67
CA PRO A 224 -35.67 22.20 -14.06
C PRO A 224 -35.28 21.38 -12.83
N ALA A 225 -36.09 21.55 -11.80
CA ALA A 225 -36.17 20.68 -10.65
C ALA A 225 -36.41 19.23 -11.10
N GLY A 226 -35.59 18.33 -10.57
CA GLY A 226 -35.80 16.89 -10.58
C GLY A 226 -35.17 16.36 -9.31
N GLU A 227 -36.03 15.96 -8.37
CA GLU A 227 -35.67 15.44 -7.05
C GLU A 227 -34.61 14.34 -7.15
N SER A 228 -33.42 14.61 -6.61
CA SER A 228 -32.53 13.55 -6.14
C SER A 228 -32.75 13.44 -4.64
N ALA A 229 -33.65 12.53 -4.28
CA ALA A 229 -33.76 12.06 -2.91
C ALA A 229 -32.39 11.52 -2.49
N GLN A 230 -31.79 12.14 -1.48
CA GLN A 230 -30.72 11.54 -0.70
C GLN A 230 -31.25 10.23 -0.11
N THR A 231 -30.87 9.10 -0.70
CA THR A 231 -30.92 7.82 -0.02
C THR A 231 -29.78 7.81 0.99
N THR A 232 -30.09 8.30 2.18
CA THR A 232 -29.43 7.89 3.41
C THR A 232 -29.45 6.36 3.45
N ASN A 233 -28.29 5.72 3.28
CA ASN A 233 -28.14 4.30 3.55
C ASN A 233 -28.29 4.10 5.07
N THR A 234 -29.52 3.87 5.48
CA THR A 234 -29.87 3.33 6.80
C THR A 234 -29.19 1.97 6.92
N THR A 235 -28.08 1.91 7.66
CA THR A 235 -27.45 0.64 8.03
C THR A 235 -28.43 -0.09 8.96
N SER A 236 -29.12 -1.09 8.40
CA SER A 236 -29.91 -2.04 9.19
C SER A 236 -28.98 -2.71 10.21
N GLY A 237 -29.35 -2.70 11.49
CA GLY A 237 -28.57 -3.19 12.62
C GLY A 237 -28.43 -4.71 12.68
N ALA A 238 -27.96 -5.31 11.60
CA ALA A 238 -27.61 -6.73 11.57
C ALA A 238 -26.36 -6.96 12.42
N THR A 239 -26.38 -8.02 13.23
CA THR A 239 -25.29 -8.35 14.17
C THR A 239 -24.71 -9.71 13.85
N LEU A 240 -23.38 -9.84 13.88
CA LEU A 240 -22.67 -11.11 13.80
C LEU A 240 -21.85 -11.29 15.08
N ALA A 241 -22.07 -12.37 15.81
CA ALA A 241 -21.44 -12.59 17.12
C ALA A 241 -19.90 -12.56 17.02
N GLY A 242 -19.26 -11.69 17.79
CA GLY A 242 -17.80 -11.52 17.79
C GLY A 242 -17.26 -10.63 16.66
N PHE A 243 -18.11 -10.02 15.85
CA PHE A 243 -17.69 -9.11 14.76
C PHE A 243 -18.47 -7.79 14.82
N ARG A 244 -17.79 -6.70 14.48
CA ARG A 244 -18.42 -5.41 14.15
C ARG A 244 -18.64 -5.28 12.65
N GLN A 245 -19.77 -4.70 12.26
CA GLN A 245 -20.03 -4.36 10.87
C GLN A 245 -19.28 -3.08 10.49
N ILE A 246 -18.74 -3.02 9.28
CA ILE A 246 -18.20 -1.81 8.68
C ILE A 246 -18.71 -1.63 7.24
N SER A 247 -18.59 -0.42 6.71
CA SER A 247 -18.87 -0.15 5.30
C SER A 247 -17.78 -0.73 4.39
N ALA A 248 -18.13 -1.12 3.15
CA ALA A 248 -17.19 -1.71 2.19
C ALA A 248 -16.04 -0.76 1.81
N ASP A 249 -16.25 0.56 1.80
CA ASP A 249 -15.19 1.56 1.58
C ASP A 249 -14.20 1.67 2.75
N LYS A 250 -14.48 0.99 3.87
CA LYS A 250 -13.62 0.92 5.06
C LYS A 250 -12.87 -0.40 5.19
N ILE A 251 -12.95 -1.31 4.19
CA ILE A 251 -12.15 -2.54 4.17
C ILE A 251 -10.68 -2.18 4.32
N PRO A 252 -9.99 -2.68 5.37
CA PRO A 252 -8.60 -2.34 5.62
C PRO A 252 -7.65 -3.11 4.71
N GLY A 253 -6.49 -2.51 4.45
CA GLY A 253 -5.36 -3.19 3.83
C GLY A 253 -5.37 -3.23 2.30
N ASN A 254 -4.44 -4.00 1.74
CA ASN A 254 -4.25 -4.14 0.31
C ASN A 254 -4.78 -5.50 -0.13
N ILE A 255 -5.75 -5.51 -1.06
CA ILE A 255 -6.43 -6.74 -1.46
C ILE A 255 -5.49 -7.79 -2.07
N VAL A 256 -4.45 -7.39 -2.79
CA VAL A 256 -3.46 -8.33 -3.37
C VAL A 256 -2.71 -9.05 -2.25
N LYS A 257 -2.30 -8.33 -1.19
CA LYS A 257 -1.68 -8.95 -0.01
C LYS A 257 -2.64 -9.85 0.73
N LEU A 258 -3.88 -9.41 0.92
CA LEU A 258 -4.91 -10.19 1.61
C LEU A 258 -5.16 -11.53 0.91
N LEU A 259 -5.30 -11.52 -0.42
CA LEU A 259 -5.53 -12.72 -1.22
C LEU A 259 -4.31 -13.64 -1.29
N ASN A 260 -3.08 -13.11 -1.18
CA ASN A 260 -1.86 -13.90 -1.19
C ASN A 260 -1.53 -14.57 0.15
N ASN A 261 -2.26 -14.24 1.22
CA ASN A 261 -2.06 -14.83 2.54
C ASN A 261 -3.04 -15.99 2.75
N ALA A 262 -4.07 -15.73 3.54
CA ALA A 262 -4.90 -16.71 4.20
C ALA A 262 -6.38 -16.37 3.94
N THR A 263 -6.89 -16.80 2.78
CA THR A 263 -8.26 -16.48 2.33
C THR A 263 -9.04 -17.74 1.98
N LEU A 264 -10.28 -17.82 2.48
CA LEU A 264 -11.24 -18.86 2.14
C LEU A 264 -12.48 -18.27 1.46
N ILE A 265 -12.97 -18.97 0.44
CA ILE A 265 -14.31 -18.78 -0.13
C ILE A 265 -15.20 -19.91 0.37
N THR A 266 -16.34 -19.56 0.94
CA THR A 266 -17.36 -20.52 1.39
C THR A 266 -18.66 -20.25 0.66
N SER A 267 -19.21 -21.28 0.02
CA SER A 267 -20.47 -21.20 -0.73
C SER A 267 -21.33 -22.44 -0.50
N GLY A 268 -22.61 -22.32 -0.85
CA GLY A 268 -23.60 -23.36 -0.60
C GLY A 268 -24.44 -23.12 0.65
N SER A 269 -25.42 -23.99 0.87
CA SER A 269 -26.42 -23.87 1.94
C SER A 269 -26.90 -25.25 2.38
N GLY A 270 -27.51 -25.35 3.57
CA GLY A 270 -27.91 -26.63 4.13
C GLY A 270 -26.72 -27.59 4.26
N ASP A 271 -26.87 -28.81 3.76
CA ASP A 271 -25.82 -29.84 3.76
C ASP A 271 -24.84 -29.70 2.58
N ASP A 272 -25.15 -28.84 1.61
CA ASP A 272 -24.37 -28.62 0.37
C ASP A 272 -23.36 -27.47 0.52
N ILE A 273 -22.75 -27.29 1.70
CA ILE A 273 -21.76 -26.23 1.96
C ILE A 273 -20.34 -26.74 1.63
N ASN A 274 -19.56 -25.91 0.94
CA ASN A 274 -18.16 -26.21 0.71
C ASN A 274 -17.27 -24.98 0.87
N VAL A 275 -16.02 -25.23 1.24
CA VAL A 275 -14.99 -24.21 1.47
C VAL A 275 -13.77 -24.48 0.59
N MET A 276 -13.12 -23.43 0.11
CA MET A 276 -11.87 -23.53 -0.63
C MET A 276 -10.94 -22.36 -0.36
N THR A 277 -9.64 -22.59 -0.51
CA THR A 277 -8.65 -21.51 -0.55
C THR A 277 -8.84 -20.67 -1.80
N ALA A 278 -8.78 -19.35 -1.63
CA ALA A 278 -8.77 -18.40 -2.71
C ALA A 278 -7.45 -17.63 -2.72
N SER A 279 -6.90 -17.44 -3.91
CA SER A 279 -5.73 -16.58 -4.12
C SER A 279 -5.88 -15.65 -5.31
N TRP A 280 -6.97 -15.80 -6.09
CA TRP A 280 -7.23 -15.05 -7.31
C TRP A 280 -8.56 -14.33 -7.18
N GLY A 281 -8.51 -13.00 -7.24
CA GLY A 281 -9.69 -12.17 -7.05
C GLY A 281 -9.33 -10.69 -6.89
N GLY A 282 -10.30 -9.92 -6.43
CA GLY A 282 -10.13 -8.51 -6.15
C GLY A 282 -11.37 -7.89 -5.53
N LEU A 283 -11.28 -6.61 -5.20
CA LEU A 283 -12.40 -5.77 -4.81
C LEU A 283 -12.50 -4.61 -5.80
N GLY A 284 -13.69 -4.08 -5.99
CA GLY A 284 -13.87 -2.90 -6.84
C GLY A 284 -15.29 -2.38 -6.80
N VAL A 285 -15.64 -1.58 -7.81
CA VAL A 285 -16.98 -1.08 -8.02
C VAL A 285 -17.47 -1.58 -9.38
N PHE A 286 -18.66 -2.17 -9.40
CA PHE A 286 -19.30 -2.64 -10.62
C PHE A 286 -20.80 -2.35 -10.53
N TRP A 287 -21.35 -1.73 -11.58
CA TRP A 287 -22.71 -1.17 -11.57
C TRP A 287 -23.01 -0.35 -10.31
N GLU A 288 -22.10 0.58 -10.00
CA GLU A 288 -22.22 1.52 -8.88
C GLU A 288 -22.29 0.86 -7.50
N LYS A 289 -22.02 -0.45 -7.41
CA LYS A 289 -22.04 -1.24 -6.18
C LYS A 289 -20.63 -1.69 -5.80
N PRO A 290 -20.30 -1.75 -4.49
CA PRO A 290 -19.07 -2.41 -4.05
C PRO A 290 -19.17 -3.91 -4.36
N VAL A 291 -18.15 -4.46 -5.00
CA VAL A 291 -18.13 -5.86 -5.42
C VAL A 291 -16.83 -6.58 -5.06
N ALA A 292 -16.93 -7.89 -4.91
CA ALA A 292 -15.80 -8.81 -4.87
C ALA A 292 -15.75 -9.65 -6.15
N PHE A 293 -14.57 -9.72 -6.75
CA PHE A 293 -14.26 -10.61 -7.87
C PHE A 293 -13.57 -11.85 -7.34
N CYS A 294 -13.99 -13.04 -7.79
CA CYS A 294 -13.27 -14.27 -7.51
C CYS A 294 -13.21 -15.19 -8.72
N PHE A 295 -12.10 -15.93 -8.85
CA PHE A 295 -11.84 -16.81 -9.98
C PHE A 295 -11.68 -18.24 -9.48
N LEU A 296 -12.62 -19.11 -9.85
CA LEU A 296 -12.58 -20.51 -9.46
C LEU A 296 -12.12 -21.35 -10.65
N GLY A 297 -11.11 -22.19 -10.44
CA GLY A 297 -10.65 -23.10 -11.48
C GLY A 297 -11.76 -24.07 -11.88
N ALA A 298 -11.93 -24.32 -13.18
CA ALA A 298 -13.01 -25.13 -13.75
C ALA A 298 -13.19 -26.53 -13.12
N GLN A 299 -12.12 -27.08 -12.54
CA GLN A 299 -12.11 -28.42 -11.95
C GLN A 299 -12.48 -28.42 -10.45
N ARG A 300 -12.65 -27.26 -9.82
CA ARG A 300 -12.94 -27.17 -8.38
C ARG A 300 -14.40 -27.53 -8.12
N TYR A 301 -14.63 -28.44 -7.17
CA TYR A 301 -15.98 -28.82 -6.70
C TYR A 301 -16.80 -27.61 -6.26
N SER A 302 -16.15 -26.57 -5.71
CA SER A 302 -16.78 -25.32 -5.28
C SER A 302 -17.54 -24.57 -6.37
N ILE A 303 -17.31 -24.86 -7.66
CA ILE A 303 -18.16 -24.33 -8.74
C ILE A 303 -19.60 -24.81 -8.55
N SER A 304 -19.83 -26.06 -8.16
CA SER A 304 -21.17 -26.60 -7.98
C SER A 304 -21.94 -25.89 -6.85
N THR A 305 -21.31 -25.64 -5.72
CA THR A 305 -21.92 -24.93 -4.59
C THR A 305 -22.06 -23.44 -4.86
N MET A 306 -21.11 -22.83 -5.59
CA MET A 306 -21.17 -21.42 -6.01
C MET A 306 -22.25 -21.17 -7.06
N ASP A 307 -22.44 -22.08 -8.01
CA ASP A 307 -23.46 -21.93 -9.08
C ASP A 307 -24.88 -22.10 -8.54
N LYS A 308 -25.11 -23.03 -7.61
CA LYS A 308 -26.41 -23.25 -6.98
C LYS A 308 -26.81 -22.16 -5.98
N GLY A 309 -25.85 -21.57 -5.26
CA GLY A 309 -26.12 -20.62 -4.17
C GLY A 309 -26.19 -19.16 -4.62
N ASP A 310 -27.03 -18.35 -3.98
CA ASP A 310 -27.14 -16.91 -4.24
C ASP A 310 -26.11 -16.08 -3.48
N THR A 311 -25.66 -16.59 -2.33
CA THR A 311 -24.74 -15.89 -1.43
C THR A 311 -23.51 -16.75 -1.12
N TYR A 312 -22.39 -16.08 -0.91
CA TYR A 312 -21.15 -16.70 -0.50
C TYR A 312 -20.37 -15.75 0.41
N THR A 313 -19.34 -16.26 1.06
CA THR A 313 -18.44 -15.44 1.85
C THR A 313 -17.01 -15.52 1.33
N ILE A 314 -16.28 -14.41 1.49
CA ILE A 314 -14.82 -14.37 1.38
C ILE A 314 -14.30 -14.00 2.76
N SER A 315 -13.55 -14.91 3.38
CA SER A 315 -13.08 -14.75 4.75
C SER A 315 -11.55 -14.74 4.82
N PHE A 316 -11.02 -13.88 5.67
CA PHE A 316 -9.59 -13.63 5.82
C PHE A 316 -9.15 -14.02 7.23
N TYR A 317 -8.00 -14.67 7.32
CA TYR A 317 -7.46 -15.24 8.55
C TYR A 317 -6.05 -14.73 8.82
N THR A 318 -5.61 -14.89 10.06
CA THR A 318 -4.21 -14.70 10.42
C THR A 318 -3.41 -15.97 10.10
N GLU A 319 -2.08 -15.88 10.09
CA GLU A 319 -1.19 -17.01 9.80
C GLU A 319 -1.36 -18.19 10.77
N ALA A 320 -1.94 -17.95 11.95
CA ALA A 320 -2.25 -19.00 12.94
C ALA A 320 -3.19 -20.09 12.39
N TYR A 321 -3.93 -19.81 11.32
CA TYR A 321 -4.85 -20.75 10.68
C TYR A 321 -4.37 -21.26 9.31
N ASN A 322 -3.08 -21.07 8.99
CA ASN A 322 -2.53 -21.50 7.71
C ASN A 322 -2.70 -23.01 7.46
N ASP A 323 -2.59 -23.85 8.48
CA ASP A 323 -2.77 -25.30 8.34
C ASP A 323 -4.19 -25.66 7.91
N ALA A 324 -5.20 -25.04 8.52
CA ALA A 324 -6.61 -25.21 8.14
C ALA A 324 -6.86 -24.74 6.69
N ILE A 325 -6.24 -23.62 6.29
CA ILE A 325 -6.40 -23.07 4.95
C ILE A 325 -5.71 -23.93 3.90
N GLN A 326 -4.51 -24.42 4.18
CA GLN A 326 -3.80 -25.34 3.30
C GLN A 326 -4.58 -26.65 3.15
N TYR A 327 -5.14 -27.17 4.24
CA TYR A 327 -6.03 -28.33 4.21
C TYR A 327 -7.23 -28.07 3.30
N CYS A 328 -7.97 -26.97 3.49
CA CYS A 328 -9.11 -26.62 2.64
C CYS A 328 -8.75 -26.50 1.14
N GLY A 329 -7.49 -26.20 0.81
CA GLY A 329 -6.98 -26.09 -0.56
C GLY A 329 -6.50 -27.40 -1.19
N SER A 330 -5.99 -28.33 -0.36
CA SER A 330 -5.37 -29.60 -0.78
C SER A 330 -6.38 -30.74 -0.95
N VAL A 331 -7.49 -30.70 -0.21
CA VAL A 331 -8.54 -31.73 -0.28
C VAL A 331 -9.73 -31.30 -1.15
N SER A 332 -10.60 -32.24 -1.51
CA SER A 332 -11.78 -32.00 -2.36
C SER A 332 -13.08 -32.24 -1.60
N GLY A 333 -14.00 -31.27 -1.64
CA GLY A 333 -15.29 -31.34 -0.96
C GLY A 333 -16.25 -32.35 -1.59
N ARG A 334 -15.84 -32.96 -2.72
CA ARG A 334 -16.55 -34.08 -3.34
C ARG A 334 -16.47 -35.36 -2.49
N ASN A 335 -15.38 -35.52 -1.73
CA ASN A 335 -15.04 -36.78 -1.07
C ASN A 335 -15.10 -36.70 0.45
N GLU A 336 -15.06 -35.49 1.01
CA GLU A 336 -15.00 -35.28 2.46
C GLU A 336 -15.58 -33.93 2.88
N ASP A 337 -16.06 -33.89 4.12
CA ASP A 337 -16.49 -32.67 4.79
C ASP A 337 -15.28 -31.85 5.23
N LYS A 338 -14.92 -30.87 4.40
CA LYS A 338 -13.79 -29.98 4.66
C LYS A 338 -13.97 -29.10 5.88
N ILE A 339 -15.20 -28.74 6.23
CA ILE A 339 -15.45 -27.88 7.39
C ILE A 339 -15.05 -28.65 8.64
N LYS A 340 -15.57 -29.87 8.79
CA LYS A 340 -15.22 -30.75 9.89
C LYS A 340 -13.72 -31.07 9.92
N GLY A 341 -13.13 -31.39 8.77
CA GLY A 341 -11.70 -31.72 8.68
C GLY A 341 -10.76 -30.54 8.97
N SER A 342 -11.18 -29.31 8.69
CA SER A 342 -10.37 -28.11 8.92
C SER A 342 -10.30 -27.67 10.39
N GLY A 343 -11.25 -28.12 11.22
CA GLY A 343 -11.38 -27.66 12.61
C GLY A 343 -11.92 -26.22 12.76
N LEU A 344 -12.31 -25.55 11.67
CA LEU A 344 -12.89 -24.22 11.72
C LEU A 344 -14.33 -24.24 12.24
N THR A 345 -14.70 -23.25 13.03
CA THR A 345 -16.01 -23.18 13.68
C THR A 345 -17.00 -22.41 12.82
N PRO A 346 -18.02 -23.05 12.21
CA PRO A 346 -18.94 -22.37 11.29
C PRO A 346 -19.87 -21.40 12.02
N ILE A 347 -20.12 -20.25 11.39
CA ILE A 347 -21.12 -19.25 11.80
C ILE A 347 -21.98 -18.84 10.62
N LYS A 348 -23.19 -18.36 10.92
CA LYS A 348 -24.13 -17.84 9.93
C LYS A 348 -24.12 -16.32 9.92
N THR A 349 -23.90 -15.77 8.74
CA THR A 349 -24.06 -14.34 8.45
C THR A 349 -25.55 -13.98 8.33
N PRO A 350 -25.92 -12.68 8.38
CA PRO A 350 -27.33 -12.26 8.25
C PRO A 350 -28.06 -12.72 6.98
N SER A 351 -27.37 -12.95 5.87
CA SER A 351 -27.93 -13.53 4.63
C SER A 351 -28.11 -15.05 4.68
N GLY A 352 -27.64 -15.72 5.76
CA GLY A 352 -27.61 -17.17 5.88
C GLY A 352 -26.36 -17.83 5.30
N ALA A 353 -25.45 -17.06 4.71
CA ALA A 353 -24.17 -17.60 4.21
C ALA A 353 -23.28 -18.07 5.36
N THR A 354 -22.54 -19.15 5.13
CA THR A 354 -21.60 -19.71 6.11
C THR A 354 -20.27 -18.97 6.06
N ALA A 355 -19.77 -18.56 7.23
CA ALA A 355 -18.40 -18.11 7.47
C ALA A 355 -17.83 -18.88 8.68
N PHE A 356 -16.69 -18.44 9.22
CA PHE A 356 -16.05 -19.10 10.35
C PHE A 356 -15.63 -18.11 11.43
N THR A 357 -15.76 -18.51 12.70
CA THR A 357 -15.43 -17.63 13.84
C THR A 357 -13.99 -17.16 13.82
N GLU A 358 -13.08 -17.95 13.26
CA GLU A 358 -11.63 -17.74 13.27
C GLU A 358 -11.20 -16.60 12.33
N ALA A 359 -12.04 -16.24 11.36
CA ALA A 359 -11.79 -15.13 10.46
C ALA A 359 -11.62 -13.83 11.25
N TRP A 360 -10.70 -12.96 10.85
CA TRP A 360 -10.63 -11.59 11.36
C TRP A 360 -11.45 -10.63 10.50
N MET A 361 -11.72 -11.00 9.24
CA MET A 361 -12.62 -10.28 8.35
C MET A 361 -13.44 -11.22 7.47
N ILE A 362 -14.72 -10.90 7.26
CA ILE A 362 -15.66 -11.64 6.42
C ILE A 362 -16.36 -10.64 5.49
N LEU A 363 -16.27 -10.89 4.18
CA LEU A 363 -17.10 -10.26 3.17
C LEU A 363 -18.27 -11.17 2.88
N GLU A 364 -19.48 -10.66 3.05
CA GLU A 364 -20.71 -11.34 2.73
C GLU A 364 -21.21 -10.84 1.38
N CYS A 365 -21.25 -11.74 0.40
CA CYS A 365 -21.47 -11.38 -0.99
C CYS A 365 -22.74 -12.01 -1.55
N LYS A 366 -23.50 -11.26 -2.35
CA LYS A 366 -24.56 -11.77 -3.22
C LYS A 366 -24.05 -11.89 -4.64
N LYS A 367 -24.12 -13.09 -5.22
CA LYS A 367 -23.67 -13.36 -6.59
C LYS A 367 -24.48 -12.53 -7.59
N MET A 368 -23.77 -11.77 -8.43
CA MET A 368 -24.34 -10.95 -9.52
C MET A 368 -24.07 -11.58 -10.89
N ILE A 369 -22.83 -12.01 -11.11
CA ILE A 369 -22.37 -12.56 -12.38
C ILE A 369 -21.60 -13.87 -12.12
N ALA A 370 -21.81 -14.84 -13.01
CA ALA A 370 -21.05 -16.08 -13.07
C ALA A 370 -20.67 -16.34 -14.54
N GLN A 371 -19.44 -15.96 -14.92
CA GLN A 371 -18.99 -15.93 -16.31
C GLN A 371 -17.78 -16.86 -16.52
N PRO A 372 -17.90 -17.93 -17.32
CA PRO A 372 -16.74 -18.68 -17.77
C PRO A 372 -15.79 -17.80 -18.60
N LEU A 373 -14.49 -17.86 -18.32
CA LEU A 373 -13.48 -17.22 -19.16
C LEU A 373 -13.14 -18.14 -20.33
N SER A 374 -12.84 -17.54 -21.48
CA SER A 374 -12.54 -18.24 -22.72
C SER A 374 -11.15 -17.84 -23.24
N GLN A 375 -10.50 -18.73 -24.00
CA GLN A 375 -9.13 -18.53 -24.47
C GLN A 375 -9.02 -17.39 -25.49
N ASP A 376 -10.05 -17.20 -26.31
CA ASP A 376 -10.18 -16.12 -27.29
C ASP A 376 -10.31 -14.72 -26.65
N ALA A 377 -10.67 -14.64 -25.36
CA ALA A 377 -10.70 -13.39 -24.61
C ALA A 377 -9.33 -12.90 -24.12
N ILE A 378 -8.25 -13.68 -24.31
CA ILE A 378 -6.90 -13.29 -23.91
C ILE A 378 -6.30 -12.37 -24.97
N ALA A 379 -6.22 -11.07 -24.66
CA ALA A 379 -5.69 -10.06 -25.58
C ALA A 379 -4.18 -10.20 -25.86
N ASP A 380 -3.37 -10.41 -24.81
CA ASP A 380 -1.94 -10.67 -24.96
C ASP A 380 -1.64 -12.17 -24.89
N THR A 381 -1.65 -12.80 -26.06
CA THR A 381 -1.34 -14.23 -26.23
C THR A 381 0.16 -14.54 -26.12
N THR A 382 1.02 -13.52 -26.07
CA THR A 382 2.49 -13.67 -26.09
C THR A 382 3.10 -13.70 -24.68
N SER A 383 2.37 -13.23 -23.68
CA SER A 383 2.81 -13.24 -22.28
C SER A 383 3.06 -14.66 -21.74
N ASP A 384 3.99 -14.78 -20.79
CA ASP A 384 4.29 -16.06 -20.14
C ASP A 384 3.09 -16.63 -19.38
N ALA A 385 2.24 -15.75 -18.83
CA ALA A 385 0.98 -16.15 -18.20
C ALA A 385 0.01 -16.76 -19.23
N ALA A 386 -0.17 -16.12 -20.39
CA ALA A 386 -1.02 -16.66 -21.46
C ALA A 386 -0.49 -18.01 -21.95
N LYS A 387 0.82 -18.14 -22.20
CA LYS A 387 1.45 -19.42 -22.57
C LYS A 387 1.19 -20.51 -21.53
N LYS A 388 1.30 -20.19 -20.23
CA LYS A 388 1.06 -21.15 -19.13
C LYS A 388 -0.37 -21.69 -19.11
N TRP A 389 -1.35 -20.89 -19.53
CA TRP A 389 -2.78 -21.23 -19.49
C TRP A 389 -3.37 -21.61 -20.85
N ASN A 390 -2.59 -21.51 -21.92
CA ASN A 390 -3.00 -21.93 -23.26
C ASN A 390 -3.44 -23.41 -23.28
N GLY A 391 -4.55 -23.69 -23.97
CA GLY A 391 -5.11 -25.04 -24.10
C GLY A 391 -5.70 -25.65 -22.81
N LYS A 392 -5.73 -24.91 -21.69
CA LYS A 392 -6.33 -25.37 -20.42
C LYS A 392 -7.76 -24.87 -20.27
N ALA A 393 -8.57 -25.60 -19.50
CA ALA A 393 -9.85 -25.08 -19.02
C ALA A 393 -9.60 -23.86 -18.13
N LEU A 394 -10.10 -22.70 -18.53
CA LEU A 394 -9.93 -21.45 -17.80
C LEU A 394 -10.88 -21.37 -16.61
N HIS A 395 -10.64 -20.37 -15.77
CA HIS A 395 -11.40 -20.16 -14.55
C HIS A 395 -12.80 -19.62 -14.88
N LYS A 396 -13.76 -19.86 -13.99
CA LYS A 396 -15.04 -19.14 -13.99
C LYS A 396 -14.91 -17.93 -13.07
N MET A 397 -15.17 -16.75 -13.61
CA MET A 397 -15.21 -15.50 -12.87
C MET A 397 -16.57 -15.34 -12.21
N TYR A 398 -16.57 -14.95 -10.94
CA TYR A 398 -17.77 -14.52 -10.23
C TYR A 398 -17.58 -13.09 -9.76
N ILE A 399 -18.66 -12.31 -9.89
CA ILE A 399 -18.77 -10.97 -9.32
C ILE A 399 -19.90 -11.03 -8.31
N GLY A 400 -19.64 -10.62 -7.07
CA GLY A 400 -20.66 -10.53 -6.03
C GLY A 400 -20.71 -9.14 -5.42
N GLU A 401 -21.92 -8.63 -5.24
CA GLU A 401 -22.20 -7.41 -4.46
C GLU A 401 -21.84 -7.68 -3.00
N ILE A 402 -21.02 -6.82 -2.42
CA ILE A 402 -20.68 -6.88 -1.00
C ILE A 402 -21.87 -6.32 -0.23
N LEU A 403 -22.62 -7.20 0.42
CA LEU A 403 -23.76 -6.83 1.25
C LEU A 403 -23.29 -6.28 2.60
N ASN A 404 -22.36 -7.00 3.24
CA ASN A 404 -21.83 -6.65 4.55
C ASN A 404 -20.34 -6.96 4.65
N VAL A 405 -19.66 -6.20 5.49
CA VAL A 405 -18.27 -6.45 5.88
C VAL A 405 -18.20 -6.56 7.39
N TRP A 406 -17.70 -7.68 7.88
CA TRP A 406 -17.58 -7.99 9.30
C TRP A 406 -16.11 -8.04 9.69
N ILE A 407 -15.72 -7.36 10.75
CA ILE A 407 -14.35 -7.34 11.27
C ILE A 407 -14.35 -7.63 12.78
N LYS A 408 -13.35 -8.34 13.29
CA LYS A 408 -13.14 -8.50 14.73
C LYS A 408 -12.66 -7.22 15.40
#